data_AF-A0A3D0LC77-F1
#
_entry.id   AF-A0A3D0LC77-F1
#
_cell.length_a   1.000
_cell.length_b   1.000
_cell.length_c   1.000
_cell.angle_alpha   90.00
_cell.angle_beta   90.00
_cell.angle_gamma   90.00
#
_symmetry.space_group_name_H-M   'P 1'
#
loop_
_entity.id
_entity.type
_entity.pdbx_description
1 polymer ?
#
loop_
_entity_poly.entity_id
_entity_poly.type
_entity_poly.pdbx_seq_one_letter_code
_entity_poly.pdbx_strand_id
1 'polypeptide(L)'
;MKRKTNKDKGFTLVELIVVLVILAILAAILVPALLGYIDRAREKQYVLNARSYLTASQAELSSIYGEGLEPSEIENRTTTVSSTADVPDCTGFVVYCGKDTVSEGSHAISTNHDAYTVKRAKYTEGTTTLYYNGSSWTKTEPTDLSNFDSYTVK
;
A
#
# COMPACT_ATOMS: atom_id res chain seq x y z
N MET A 1 -14.74 -20.61 72.65
CA MET A 1 -14.86 -19.83 71.39
C MET A 1 -13.45 -19.51 70.89
N LYS A 2 -12.91 -20.27 69.93
CA LYS A 2 -11.52 -20.08 69.42
C LYS A 2 -11.53 -19.08 68.27
N ARG A 3 -10.87 -17.92 68.44
CA ARG A 3 -10.69 -16.91 67.37
C ARG A 3 -9.65 -17.41 66.37
N LYS A 4 -10.06 -17.61 65.11
CA LYS A 4 -9.17 -17.82 63.96
C LYS A 4 -8.51 -16.48 63.65
N THR A 5 -7.22 -16.33 63.93
CA THR A 5 -6.42 -15.19 63.48
C THR A 5 -6.10 -15.40 62.00
N ASN A 6 -6.73 -14.62 61.12
CA ASN A 6 -6.31 -14.56 59.71
C ASN A 6 -4.90 -13.96 59.68
N LYS A 7 -3.92 -14.77 59.27
CA LYS A 7 -2.58 -14.30 58.92
C LYS A 7 -2.67 -13.74 57.52
N ASP A 8 -3.02 -12.47 57.41
CA ASP A 8 -2.90 -11.74 56.16
C ASP A 8 -1.40 -11.56 55.88
N LYS A 9 -0.84 -12.47 55.09
CA LYS A 9 0.54 -12.38 54.59
C LYS A 9 0.59 -11.25 53.57
N GLY A 10 0.98 -10.06 54.01
CA GLY A 10 1.25 -8.92 53.12
C GLY A 10 2.39 -9.25 52.15
N PHE A 11 2.24 -8.79 50.91
CA PHE A 11 3.24 -8.89 49.85
C PHE A 11 4.57 -8.27 50.32
N THR A 12 5.69 -8.96 50.13
CA THR A 12 6.99 -8.42 50.52
C THR A 12 7.50 -7.46 49.43
N LEU A 13 8.16 -6.35 49.83
CA LEU A 13 8.81 -5.45 48.87
C LEU A 13 9.86 -6.18 48.01
N VAL A 14 10.49 -7.21 48.59
CA VAL A 14 11.49 -8.05 47.91
C VAL A 14 10.86 -8.84 46.78
N GLU A 15 9.68 -9.46 46.98
CA GLU A 15 8.96 -10.15 45.90
C GLU A 15 8.62 -9.21 44.74
N LEU A 16 8.23 -7.96 45.04
CA LEU A 16 7.91 -6.98 44.01
C LEU A 16 9.16 -6.61 43.18
N ILE A 17 10.30 -6.39 43.84
CA ILE A 17 11.54 -5.96 43.16
C ILE A 17 12.06 -7.08 42.25
N VAL A 18 12.04 -8.34 42.69
CA VAL A 18 12.49 -9.47 41.85
C VAL A 18 11.65 -9.59 40.59
N VAL A 19 10.33 -9.42 40.69
CA VAL A 19 9.44 -9.43 39.53
C VAL A 19 9.75 -8.28 38.57
N LEU A 20 9.95 -7.06 39.09
CA LEU A 20 10.30 -5.91 38.25
C LEU A 20 11.64 -6.09 37.51
N VAL A 21 12.63 -6.72 38.15
CA VAL A 21 13.92 -7.02 37.51
C VAL A 21 13.73 -8.00 36.35
N ILE A 22 12.96 -9.07 36.54
CA ILE A 22 12.69 -10.04 35.46
C ILE A 22 11.91 -9.37 34.32
N LEU A 23 10.88 -8.56 34.63
CA LEU A 23 10.12 -7.81 33.63
C LEU A 23 11.00 -6.82 32.85
N ALA A 24 11.96 -6.16 33.51
CA ALA A 24 12.90 -5.26 32.85
C ALA A 24 13.80 -5.98 31.84
N ILE A 25 14.33 -7.15 32.20
CA ILE A 25 15.16 -7.97 31.30
C ILE A 25 14.34 -8.46 30.10
N LEU A 26 13.12 -8.95 30.33
CA LEU A 26 12.25 -9.41 29.24
C LEU A 26 11.86 -8.25 28.31
N ALA A 27 11.50 -7.10 28.86
CA ALA A 27 11.14 -5.92 28.09
C ALA A 27 12.31 -5.43 27.22
N ALA A 28 13.55 -5.46 27.75
CA ALA A 28 14.74 -5.01 27.00
C ALA A 28 14.97 -5.81 25.71
N ILE A 29 14.66 -7.11 25.70
CA ILE A 29 14.82 -7.97 24.52
C ILE A 29 13.58 -7.90 23.61
N LEU A 30 12.38 -7.80 24.21
CA LEU A 30 11.10 -7.84 23.48
C LEU A 30 10.84 -6.56 22.68
N VAL A 31 11.13 -5.38 23.24
CA VAL A 31 10.82 -4.08 22.62
C VAL A 31 11.45 -3.92 21.23
N PRO A 32 12.77 -4.12 21.00
CA PRO A 32 13.34 -3.95 19.67
C PRO A 32 12.78 -4.93 18.64
N ALA A 33 12.52 -6.18 19.05
CA ALA A 33 11.90 -7.19 18.18
C ALA A 33 10.47 -6.80 17.78
N LEU A 34 9.69 -6.27 18.73
CA LEU A 34 8.33 -5.80 18.48
C LEU A 34 8.30 -4.60 17.53
N LEU A 35 9.19 -3.62 17.73
CA LEU A 35 9.30 -2.46 16.84
C LEU A 35 9.62 -2.87 15.40
N GLY A 36 10.58 -3.77 15.21
CA GLY A 36 10.90 -4.30 13.88
C GLY A 36 9.74 -5.07 13.22
N TYR A 37 8.91 -5.76 14.01
CA TYR A 37 7.70 -6.40 13.51
C TYR A 37 6.65 -5.38 13.06
N ILE A 38 6.43 -4.32 13.84
CA ILE A 38 5.51 -3.24 13.52
C ILE A 38 5.93 -2.53 12.22
N ASP A 39 7.22 -2.25 12.03
CA ASP A 39 7.70 -1.59 10.82
C ASP A 39 7.50 -2.45 9.56
N ARG A 40 7.75 -3.76 9.66
CA ARG A 40 7.45 -4.70 8.57
C ARG A 40 5.95 -4.82 8.30
N ALA A 41 5.11 -4.76 9.34
CA ALA A 41 3.66 -4.77 9.19
C ALA A 41 3.17 -3.51 8.47
N ARG A 42 3.71 -2.34 8.82
CA ARG A 42 3.44 -1.07 8.13
C ARG A 42 3.87 -1.11 6.66
N GLU A 43 5.06 -1.62 6.37
CA GLU A 43 5.53 -1.78 4.98
C GLU A 43 4.59 -2.67 4.16
N LYS A 44 4.13 -3.78 4.74
CA LYS A 44 3.13 -4.65 4.10
C LYS A 44 1.80 -3.93 3.89
N GLN A 45 1.36 -3.13 4.87
CA GLN A 45 0.13 -2.35 4.75
C GLN A 45 0.21 -1.36 3.58
N TYR A 46 1.32 -0.62 3.43
CA TYR A 46 1.52 0.27 2.27
C TYR A 46 1.46 -0.47 0.93
N VAL A 47 2.03 -1.68 0.85
CA VAL A 47 1.96 -2.49 -0.37
C VAL A 47 0.53 -2.98 -0.65
N LEU A 48 -0.23 -3.33 0.38
CA LEU A 48 -1.64 -3.73 0.24
C LEU A 48 -2.50 -2.55 -0.24
N ASN A 49 -2.30 -1.38 0.36
CA ASN A 49 -2.93 -0.13 -0.04
C ASN A 49 -2.66 0.16 -1.52
N ALA A 50 -1.39 0.17 -1.92
CA ALA A 50 -0.97 0.39 -3.29
C ALA A 50 -1.58 -0.62 -4.29
N ARG A 51 -1.69 -1.90 -3.89
CA ARG A 51 -2.37 -2.92 -4.70
C ARG A 51 -3.85 -2.65 -4.90
N SER A 52 -4.54 -2.15 -3.88
CA SER A 52 -5.96 -1.79 -3.99
C SER A 52 -6.16 -0.69 -5.04
N TYR A 53 -5.35 0.38 -4.99
CA TYR A 53 -5.37 1.44 -6.01
C TYR A 53 -5.03 0.93 -7.42
N LEU A 54 -4.05 0.02 -7.52
CA LEU A 54 -3.69 -0.60 -8.79
C LEU A 54 -4.85 -1.40 -9.39
N THR A 55 -5.52 -2.22 -8.59
CA THR A 55 -6.68 -3.00 -9.02
C THR A 55 -7.84 -2.11 -9.43
N ALA A 56 -8.14 -1.06 -8.65
CA ALA A 56 -9.19 -0.11 -8.98
C ALA A 56 -8.89 0.63 -10.30
N SER A 57 -7.65 1.06 -10.50
CA SER A 57 -7.24 1.75 -11.75
C SER A 57 -7.28 0.81 -12.96
N GLN A 58 -6.85 -0.45 -12.81
CA GLN A 58 -6.94 -1.44 -13.88
C GLN A 58 -8.40 -1.77 -14.23
N ALA A 59 -9.31 -1.76 -13.25
CA ALA A 59 -10.73 -1.96 -13.49
C ALA A 59 -11.33 -0.78 -14.28
N GLU A 60 -10.99 0.46 -13.94
CA GLU A 60 -11.43 1.66 -14.68
C GLU A 60 -10.93 1.63 -16.13
N LEU A 61 -9.63 1.35 -16.34
CA LEU A 61 -9.07 1.20 -17.69
C LEU A 61 -9.75 0.09 -18.51
N SER A 62 -10.11 -1.02 -17.86
CA SER A 62 -10.88 -2.09 -18.50
C SER A 62 -12.30 -1.67 -18.85
N SER A 63 -12.94 -0.79 -18.06
CA SER A 63 -14.26 -0.22 -18.39
C SER A 63 -14.17 0.67 -19.61
N ILE A 64 -13.17 1.57 -19.65
CA ILE A 64 -12.90 2.46 -20.78
C ILE A 64 -12.70 1.66 -22.07
N TYR A 65 -11.91 0.58 -22.00
CA TYR A 65 -11.71 -0.34 -23.12
C TYR A 65 -13.04 -1.01 -23.56
N GLY A 66 -13.87 -1.44 -22.62
CA GLY A 66 -15.17 -2.07 -22.91
C GLY A 66 -16.19 -1.10 -23.52
N GLU A 67 -16.07 0.19 -23.24
CA GLU A 67 -16.88 1.25 -23.83
C GLU A 67 -16.39 1.66 -25.23
N GLY A 68 -15.20 1.22 -25.63
CA GLY A 68 -14.61 1.54 -26.93
C GLY A 68 -14.13 2.99 -27.05
N LEU A 69 -13.83 3.64 -25.92
CA LEU A 69 -13.23 4.97 -25.90
C LEU A 69 -11.77 4.90 -26.35
N GLU A 70 -11.25 5.99 -26.91
CA GLU A 70 -9.87 6.04 -27.39
C GLU A 70 -8.87 6.29 -26.24
N PRO A 71 -7.58 5.90 -26.35
CA PRO A 71 -6.60 6.08 -25.27
C PRO A 71 -6.43 7.53 -24.82
N SER A 72 -6.60 8.48 -25.75
CA SER A 72 -6.58 9.92 -25.46
C SER A 72 -7.63 10.38 -24.45
N GLU A 73 -8.71 9.61 -24.25
CA GLU A 73 -9.78 9.91 -23.29
C GLU A 73 -9.52 9.33 -21.90
N ILE A 74 -8.47 8.51 -21.72
CA ILE A 74 -8.08 7.91 -20.43
C ILE A 74 -7.71 8.99 -19.40
N GLU A 75 -7.02 10.05 -19.83
CA GLU A 75 -6.53 11.10 -18.94
C GLU A 75 -7.67 11.80 -18.20
N ASN A 76 -8.83 11.96 -18.84
CA ASN A 76 -9.99 12.63 -18.27
C ASN A 76 -10.80 11.77 -17.27
N ARG A 77 -10.67 10.43 -17.34
CA ARG A 77 -11.41 9.50 -16.47
C ARG A 77 -10.57 8.92 -15.33
N THR A 78 -9.26 8.80 -15.54
CA THR A 78 -8.33 8.27 -14.54
C THR A 78 -8.22 9.16 -13.30
N THR A 79 -8.58 10.44 -13.42
CA THR A 79 -8.73 11.41 -12.31
C THR A 79 -9.87 11.09 -11.33
N THR A 80 -10.57 9.95 -11.46
CA THR A 80 -11.75 9.63 -10.65
C THR A 80 -11.50 8.52 -9.60
N VAL A 81 -10.35 7.83 -9.66
CA VAL A 81 -10.01 6.80 -8.65
C VAL A 81 -9.30 7.46 -7.44
N SER A 82 -9.92 8.51 -6.89
CA SER A 82 -9.35 9.33 -5.81
C SER A 82 -9.25 8.60 -4.47
N SER A 83 -10.06 7.56 -4.31
CA SER A 83 -10.16 6.80 -3.07
C SER A 83 -10.60 5.38 -3.37
N THR A 84 -10.03 4.39 -2.67
CA THR A 84 -10.63 3.06 -2.61
C THR A 84 -11.37 2.90 -1.28
N ALA A 85 -12.48 2.16 -1.26
CA ALA A 85 -13.32 2.05 -0.07
C ALA A 85 -12.57 1.52 1.17
N ASP A 86 -11.52 0.72 0.93
CA ASP A 86 -10.77 0.01 1.95
C ASP A 86 -9.47 0.71 2.36
N VAL A 87 -9.07 1.80 1.68
CA VAL A 87 -7.77 2.45 1.89
C VAL A 87 -7.95 3.94 2.12
N PRO A 88 -7.30 4.52 3.16
CA PRO A 88 -7.25 5.96 3.34
C PRO A 88 -6.76 6.68 2.09
N ASP A 89 -7.17 7.95 1.94
CA ASP A 89 -6.76 8.78 0.82
C ASP A 89 -5.23 8.78 0.68
N CYS A 90 -4.75 8.41 -0.50
CA CYS A 90 -3.34 8.45 -0.79
C CYS A 90 -2.93 9.88 -1.19
N THR A 91 -1.67 10.24 -0.95
CA THR A 91 -1.15 11.57 -1.34
C THR A 91 -1.01 11.70 -2.85
N GLY A 92 -0.84 10.57 -3.54
CA GLY A 92 -0.93 10.53 -4.99
C GLY A 92 -0.73 9.12 -5.54
N PHE A 93 -1.47 8.81 -6.61
CA PHE A 93 -1.31 7.58 -7.35
C PHE A 93 -1.16 7.88 -8.83
N VAL A 94 -0.17 7.29 -9.49
CA VAL A 94 0.07 7.47 -10.92
C VAL A 94 0.20 6.10 -11.54
N VAL A 95 -0.59 5.80 -12.58
CA VAL A 95 -0.45 4.59 -13.37
C VAL A 95 0.27 4.89 -14.67
N TYR A 96 1.02 3.92 -15.17
CA TYR A 96 1.72 4.01 -16.44
C TYR A 96 1.25 2.86 -17.32
N CYS A 97 0.67 3.20 -18.46
CA CYS A 97 0.15 2.24 -19.42
C CYS A 97 1.07 2.13 -20.64
N GLY A 98 0.86 1.10 -21.46
CA GLY A 98 1.55 1.00 -22.74
C GLY A 98 1.29 2.23 -23.61
N LYS A 99 2.25 2.59 -24.47
CA LYS A 99 2.09 3.74 -25.36
C LYS A 99 0.98 3.51 -26.36
N ASP A 100 0.28 4.59 -26.68
CA ASP A 100 -0.59 4.56 -27.83
C ASP A 100 0.23 4.45 -29.13
N THR A 101 0.01 3.37 -29.89
CA THR A 101 0.70 3.14 -31.17
C THR A 101 -0.22 3.37 -32.36
N VAL A 102 -1.50 3.72 -32.16
CA VAL A 102 -2.33 4.14 -33.28
C VAL A 102 -1.89 5.53 -33.75
N SER A 103 -1.48 5.60 -35.02
CA SER A 103 -1.32 6.87 -35.73
C SER A 103 -2.60 7.68 -35.64
N GLU A 104 -2.49 9.01 -35.48
CA GLU A 104 -3.63 9.94 -35.52
C GLU A 104 -4.59 9.57 -36.66
N GLY A 105 -5.83 9.19 -36.30
CA GLY A 105 -6.89 8.84 -37.25
C GLY A 105 -7.12 7.34 -37.52
N SER A 106 -6.31 6.43 -36.96
CA SER A 106 -6.55 4.98 -37.03
C SER A 106 -7.43 4.51 -35.86
N HIS A 107 -8.74 4.51 -36.07
CA HIS A 107 -9.80 4.14 -35.11
C HIS A 107 -9.89 2.62 -34.81
N ALA A 108 -8.77 1.92 -34.85
CA ALA A 108 -8.74 0.48 -34.60
C ALA A 108 -8.52 0.22 -33.11
N ILE A 109 -9.60 0.30 -32.33
CA ILE A 109 -9.73 -0.20 -30.94
C ILE A 109 -9.24 -1.67 -30.81
N SER A 110 -9.12 -2.40 -31.93
CA SER A 110 -8.93 -3.84 -32.00
C SER A 110 -7.55 -4.40 -31.65
N THR A 111 -6.47 -3.61 -31.51
CA THR A 111 -5.14 -4.19 -31.22
C THR A 111 -4.32 -3.52 -30.13
N ASN A 112 -4.66 -2.30 -29.69
CA ASN A 112 -3.84 -1.59 -28.70
C ASN A 112 -4.30 -1.81 -27.26
N HIS A 113 -4.45 -3.07 -26.85
CA HIS A 113 -4.80 -3.41 -25.47
C HIS A 113 -3.76 -2.89 -24.46
N ASP A 114 -2.51 -2.72 -24.89
CA ASP A 114 -1.42 -2.27 -24.02
C ASP A 114 -1.67 -0.88 -23.41
N ALA A 115 -2.35 0.02 -24.12
CA ALA A 115 -2.75 1.34 -23.63
C ALA A 115 -3.77 1.30 -22.47
N TYR A 116 -4.51 0.20 -22.33
CA TYR A 116 -5.50 -0.02 -21.26
C TYR A 116 -5.00 -0.96 -20.16
N THR A 117 -3.73 -1.39 -20.25
CA THR A 117 -3.11 -2.24 -19.22
C THR A 117 -2.10 -1.45 -18.41
N VAL A 118 -2.21 -1.52 -17.08
CA VAL A 118 -1.23 -0.91 -16.19
C VAL A 118 0.06 -1.72 -16.23
N LYS A 119 1.14 -1.11 -16.73
CA LYS A 119 2.49 -1.72 -16.78
C LYS A 119 3.33 -1.29 -15.58
N ARG A 120 3.21 -0.04 -15.15
CA ARG A 120 3.88 0.49 -13.94
C ARG A 120 2.90 1.32 -13.13
N ALA A 121 3.21 1.52 -11.86
CA ALA A 121 2.47 2.45 -11.02
C ALA A 121 3.39 3.09 -9.99
N LYS A 122 3.04 4.28 -9.53
CA LYS A 122 3.68 5.00 -8.43
C LYS A 122 2.61 5.30 -7.40
N TYR A 123 2.86 4.87 -6.18
CA TYR A 123 2.00 5.10 -5.02
C TYR A 123 2.77 5.95 -4.01
N THR A 124 2.17 7.06 -3.59
CA THR A 124 2.76 7.95 -2.58
C THR A 124 1.76 8.14 -1.44
N GLU A 125 2.20 7.82 -0.23
CA GLU A 125 1.46 8.03 1.01
C GLU A 125 2.39 8.70 2.03
N GLY A 126 2.12 9.98 2.33
CA GLY A 126 2.99 10.81 3.16
C GLY A 126 4.39 10.95 2.54
N THR A 127 5.41 10.46 3.23
CA THR A 127 6.82 10.49 2.77
C THR A 127 7.24 9.20 2.06
N THR A 128 6.41 8.15 2.09
CA THR A 128 6.75 6.86 1.50
C THR A 128 6.24 6.79 0.08
N THR A 129 7.14 6.49 -0.86
CA THR A 129 6.79 6.22 -2.25
C THR A 129 7.15 4.78 -2.60
N LEU A 130 6.22 4.08 -3.25
CA LEU A 130 6.38 2.74 -3.79
C LEU A 130 6.14 2.76 -5.29
N TYR A 131 6.86 1.92 -6.01
CA TYR A 131 6.79 1.76 -7.45
C TYR A 131 6.44 0.32 -7.79
N TYR A 132 5.48 0.13 -8.69
CA TYR A 132 5.14 -1.15 -9.26
C TYR A 132 5.90 -1.36 -10.56
N ASN A 133 6.70 -2.42 -10.64
CA ASN A 133 7.53 -2.76 -11.82
C ASN A 133 6.86 -3.75 -12.79
N GLY A 134 5.56 -4.00 -12.63
CA GLY A 134 4.83 -5.03 -13.39
C GLY A 134 4.82 -6.42 -12.73
N SER A 135 5.50 -6.60 -11.60
CA SER A 135 5.50 -7.88 -10.86
C SER A 135 5.50 -7.69 -9.34
N SER A 136 6.20 -6.70 -8.84
CA SER A 136 6.34 -6.40 -7.42
C SER A 136 6.35 -4.89 -7.14
N TRP A 137 6.05 -4.56 -5.88
CA TRP A 137 6.18 -3.20 -5.36
C TRP A 137 7.58 -3.02 -4.76
N THR A 138 8.28 -1.98 -5.17
CA THR A 138 9.65 -1.66 -4.76
C THR A 138 9.76 -0.19 -4.38
N LYS A 139 10.71 0.16 -3.49
CA LYS A 139 11.03 1.57 -3.18
C LYS A 139 11.91 2.23 -4.25
N THR A 140 12.53 1.43 -5.10
CA THR A 140 13.37 1.91 -6.21
C THR A 140 12.51 2.25 -7.40
N GLU A 141 12.76 3.42 -7.99
CA GLU A 141 12.11 3.88 -9.20
C GLU A 141 12.57 3.06 -10.43
N PRO A 142 11.64 2.55 -11.25
CA PRO A 142 11.98 1.90 -12.51
C PRO A 142 12.63 2.89 -13.49
N THR A 143 13.65 2.44 -14.23
CA THR A 143 14.37 3.29 -15.19
C THR A 143 13.65 3.44 -16.52
N ASP A 144 12.58 2.68 -16.75
CA ASP A 144 11.87 2.57 -18.02
C ASP A 144 10.58 3.39 -18.09
N LEU A 145 10.30 4.22 -17.09
CA LEU A 145 9.05 4.99 -16.99
C LEU A 145 8.78 5.88 -18.21
N SER A 146 9.81 6.40 -18.89
CA SER A 146 9.67 7.21 -20.12
C SER A 146 9.10 6.47 -21.32
N ASN A 147 9.06 5.13 -21.26
CA ASN A 147 8.52 4.29 -22.32
C ASN A 147 7.01 4.09 -22.21
N PHE A 148 6.36 4.66 -21.21
CA PHE A 148 4.95 4.48 -20.91
C PHE A 148 4.24 5.83 -20.82
N ASP A 149 2.92 5.82 -21.08
CA ASP A 149 2.08 6.99 -20.88
C ASP A 149 1.59 7.01 -19.43
N SER A 150 1.79 8.13 -18.74
CA SER A 150 1.47 8.26 -17.32
C SER A 150 0.14 8.98 -17.12
N TYR A 151 -0.74 8.40 -16.31
CA TYR A 151 -2.01 8.99 -15.94
C TYR A 151 -2.05 9.18 -14.42
N THR A 152 -2.29 10.42 -13.98
CA THR A 152 -2.43 10.72 -12.56
C THR A 152 -3.83 10.37 -12.12
N VAL A 153 -3.91 9.45 -11.17
CA VAL A 153 -5.12 9.16 -10.42
C VAL A 153 -5.13 10.12 -9.22
N LYS A 154 -5.98 11.13 -9.31
CA LYS A 154 -6.23 12.06 -8.20
C LYS A 154 -7.44 11.62 -7.44
#